data_AF-A0A918M7W9-F1
#
_entry.id   AF-A0A918M7W9-F1
#
_cell.length_a   1.000
_cell.length_b   1.000
_cell.length_c   1.000
_cell.angle_alpha   90.00
_cell.angle_beta   90.00
_cell.angle_gamma   90.00
#
_symmetry.space_group_name_H-M   'P 1'
#
loop_
_entity.id
_entity.type
_entity.pdbx_description
1 polymer ?
#
loop_
_entity_poly.entity_id
_entity_poly.type
_entity_poly.pdbx_seq_one_letter_code
_entity_poly.pdbx_strand_id
1 'polypeptide(L)'
;MSRTRRFETRAIVIRAGHITTLLSIPDWYGGQILATVDTWIIESATGIPCHRLPDTQMWVMADLTARTSEDLRLGGWRLCRSPDASHAA
;
A
#
# COMPACT_ATOMS: atom_id res chain seq x y z
N MET A 1 26.44 2.04 1.54
CA MET A 1 25.26 1.70 0.71
C MET A 1 24.26 0.96 1.58
N SER A 2 23.31 1.68 2.18
CA SER A 2 22.30 1.07 3.05
C SER A 2 21.39 0.19 2.21
N ARG A 3 21.43 -1.13 2.44
CA ARG A 3 20.46 -2.06 1.87
C ARG A 3 19.07 -1.69 2.41
N THR A 4 18.27 -1.04 1.59
CA THR A 4 16.85 -0.76 1.85
C THR A 4 16.17 -2.10 2.14
N ARG A 5 15.90 -2.41 3.42
CA ARG A 5 15.21 -3.64 3.79
C ARG A 5 13.72 -3.41 3.57
N ARG A 6 13.20 -4.04 2.52
CA ARG A 6 11.75 -4.04 2.26
C ARG A 6 11.12 -5.14 3.11
N PHE A 7 10.04 -4.81 3.78
CA PHE A 7 9.24 -5.73 4.59
C PHE A 7 7.85 -5.86 3.97
N GLU A 8 7.28 -7.06 4.05
CA GLU A 8 5.85 -7.25 3.79
C GLU A 8 5.07 -6.56 4.92
N THR A 9 4.16 -5.66 4.55
CA THR A 9 3.33 -4.91 5.49
C THR A 9 1.92 -4.77 4.94
N ARG A 10 0.98 -4.46 5.81
CA ARG A 10 -0.40 -4.18 5.41
C ARG A 10 -0.53 -2.71 4.99
N ALA A 11 -1.20 -2.49 3.87
CA ALA A 11 -1.69 -1.19 3.46
C ALA A 11 -3.21 -1.21 3.34
N ILE A 12 -3.84 -0.12 3.77
CA ILE A 12 -5.29 0.04 3.79
C ILE A 12 -5.63 1.25 2.95
N VAL A 13 -6.50 1.10 1.96
CA VAL A 13 -6.99 2.25 1.20
C VAL A 13 -7.96 3.05 2.06
N ILE A 14 -7.60 4.30 2.36
CA ILE A 14 -8.45 5.23 3.10
C ILE A 14 -9.37 6.01 2.17
N ARG A 15 -8.85 6.38 0.99
CA ARG A 15 -9.60 7.11 -0.04
C ARG A 15 -9.01 6.81 -1.40
N ALA A 16 -9.86 6.57 -2.39
CA ALA A 16 -9.44 6.51 -3.78
C ALA A 16 -10.06 7.69 -4.55
N GLY A 17 -9.22 8.56 -5.09
CA GLY A 17 -9.60 9.60 -6.05
C GLY A 17 -9.29 9.15 -7.48
N HIS A 18 -9.78 9.90 -8.46
CA HIS A 18 -9.57 9.59 -9.89
C HIS A 18 -8.09 9.47 -10.29
N ILE A 19 -7.20 10.23 -9.65
CA ILE A 19 -5.77 10.26 -9.97
C ILE A 19 -4.96 9.64 -8.83
N THR A 20 -5.32 9.94 -7.59
CA THR A 20 -4.53 9.59 -6.42
C THR A 20 -5.35 8.81 -5.40
N THR A 21 -4.75 7.73 -4.90
CA THR A 21 -5.25 6.92 -3.79
C THR A 21 -4.41 7.18 -2.55
N LEU A 22 -5.07 7.39 -1.42
CA LEU A 22 -4.47 7.53 -0.11
C LEU A 22 -4.49 6.18 0.61
N LEU A 23 -3.31 5.72 0.99
CA LEU A 23 -3.07 4.49 1.74
C LEU A 23 -2.65 4.82 3.17
N SER A 24 -3.03 3.95 4.10
CA SER A 24 -2.53 3.89 5.46
C SER A 24 -1.69 2.64 5.64
N ILE A 25 -0.48 2.79 6.16
CA ILE A 25 0.41 1.69 6.54
C ILE A 25 0.56 1.74 8.07
N PRO A 26 -0.18 0.92 8.82
CA PRO A 26 -0.25 0.99 10.28
C PRO A 26 0.95 0.35 11.01
N ASP A 27 1.83 -0.34 10.30
CA ASP A 27 3.02 -0.99 10.87
C ASP A 27 4.31 -0.18 10.63
N TRP A 28 4.18 1.08 10.20
CA TRP A 28 5.33 1.93 9.89
C TRP A 28 5.98 2.45 11.16
N TYR A 29 7.24 2.08 11.39
CA TYR A 29 8.06 2.57 12.51
C TYR A 29 7.34 2.61 13.88
N GLY A 30 6.57 1.56 14.20
CA GLY A 30 5.82 1.48 15.46
C GLY A 30 4.57 2.38 15.53
N GLY A 31 4.13 2.92 14.39
CA GLY A 31 2.93 3.74 14.24
C GLY A 31 2.39 3.69 12.81
N GLN A 32 1.70 4.76 12.39
CA GLN A 32 1.05 4.83 11.09
C GLN A 32 1.69 5.88 10.20
N ILE A 33 1.89 5.55 8.92
CA ILE A 33 2.18 6.54 7.87
C ILE A 33 1.07 6.54 6.82
N LEU A 34 0.78 7.74 6.31
CA LEU A 34 -0.12 7.94 5.17
C LEU A 34 0.70 8.14 3.90
N ALA A 35 0.28 7.48 2.84
CA ALA A 35 1.02 7.39 1.58
C ALA A 35 0.08 7.63 0.40
N THR A 36 0.49 8.49 -0.53
CA THR A 36 -0.27 8.73 -1.77
C THR A 36 0.34 7.98 -2.93
N VAL A 37 -0.49 7.29 -3.69
CA VAL A 37 -0.09 6.51 -4.86
C VAL A 37 -1.04 6.80 -6.01
N ASP A 38 -0.58 6.68 -7.25
CA ASP A 38 -1.46 6.76 -8.40
C ASP A 38 -2.52 5.66 -8.34
N THR A 39 -3.78 6.06 -8.51
CA THR A 39 -4.93 5.15 -8.44
C THR A 39 -4.80 4.03 -9.46
N TRP A 40 -4.32 4.33 -10.67
CA TRP A 40 -4.08 3.34 -11.71
C TRP A 40 -3.14 2.21 -11.28
N ILE A 41 -2.12 2.50 -10.46
CA ILE A 41 -1.19 1.48 -9.95
C ILE A 41 -1.95 0.51 -9.05
N ILE A 42 -2.83 1.02 -8.19
CA ILE A 42 -3.61 0.20 -7.27
C ILE A 42 -4.70 -0.58 -8.01
N GLU A 43 -5.42 0.04 -8.94
CA GLU A 43 -6.40 -0.66 -9.78
C GLU A 43 -5.75 -1.77 -10.59
N SER A 44 -4.60 -1.50 -11.20
CA SER A 44 -3.84 -2.49 -11.99
C SER A 44 -3.31 -3.63 -11.12
N ALA A 45 -2.88 -3.32 -9.90
CA ALA A 45 -2.36 -4.33 -8.98
C ALA A 45 -3.48 -5.22 -8.43
N THR A 46 -4.54 -4.59 -7.91
CA THR A 46 -5.63 -5.29 -7.19
C THR A 46 -6.71 -5.86 -8.11
N GLY A 47 -6.84 -5.34 -9.34
CA GLY A 47 -7.99 -5.59 -10.20
C GLY A 47 -9.29 -4.94 -9.72
N ILE A 48 -9.24 -4.12 -8.66
CA ILE A 48 -10.41 -3.48 -8.06
C ILE A 48 -10.53 -2.07 -8.64
N PRO A 49 -11.70 -1.69 -9.19
CA PRO A 49 -11.90 -0.35 -9.75
C PRO A 49 -11.94 0.71 -8.65
N CYS A 50 -11.56 1.94 -8.98
CA CYS A 50 -11.39 3.07 -8.04
C CYS A 50 -12.55 3.26 -7.07
N HIS A 51 -13.79 3.15 -7.53
CA HIS A 51 -14.99 3.33 -6.69
C HIS A 51 -15.20 2.21 -5.65
N ARG A 52 -14.48 1.08 -5.77
CA ARG A 52 -14.48 -0.04 -4.84
C ARG A 52 -13.20 -0.13 -4.00
N LEU A 53 -12.21 0.71 -4.27
CA LEU A 53 -10.94 0.70 -3.55
C LEU A 53 -11.02 1.13 -2.07
N PRO A 54 -11.88 2.09 -1.64
CA PRO A 54 -11.97 2.46 -0.23
C PRO A 54 -12.15 1.25 0.69
N ASP A 55 -11.45 1.24 1.82
CA ASP A 55 -11.44 0.16 2.82
C ASP A 55 -10.80 -1.16 2.35
N THR A 56 -10.28 -1.22 1.12
CA THR A 56 -9.54 -2.40 0.63
C THR A 56 -8.21 -2.54 1.39
N GLN A 57 -7.93 -3.74 1.87
CA GLN A 57 -6.66 -4.10 2.50
C GLN A 57 -5.79 -4.89 1.53
N MET A 58 -4.49 -4.60 1.54
CA MET A 58 -3.53 -5.24 0.67
C MET A 58 -2.18 -5.43 1.35
N TRP A 59 -1.46 -6.47 0.95
CA TRP A 59 -0.11 -6.75 1.44
C TRP A 59 0.93 -6.28 0.44
N VAL A 60 1.87 -5.47 0.88
CA VAL A 60 2.79 -4.70 0.02
C VAL A 60 4.20 -4.76 0.58
N MET A 61 5.19 -4.69 -0.30
CA MET A 61 6.58 -4.54 0.10
C MET A 61 6.92 -3.06 0.29
N ALA A 62 7.14 -2.63 1.53
CA ALA A 62 7.50 -1.26 1.87
C ALA A 62 8.82 -1.19 2.65
N ASP A 63 9.55 -0.09 2.52
CA ASP A 63 10.64 0.22 3.45
C ASP A 63 10.05 0.87 4.71
N LEU A 64 9.88 0.08 5.77
CA LEU A 64 9.37 0.57 7.06
C LEU A 64 10.38 1.45 7.83
N THR A 65 11.58 1.65 7.28
CA THR A 65 12.58 2.59 7.80
C THR A 65 12.60 3.94 7.05
N ALA A 66 11.78 4.07 5.99
CA ALA A 66 11.55 5.33 5.29
C ALA A 66 11.13 6.40 6.31
N ARG A 67 11.69 7.62 6.24
CA ARG A 67 11.34 8.72 7.17
C ARG A 67 10.12 9.51 6.72
N THR A 68 9.83 9.47 5.42
CA THR A 68 8.72 10.19 4.78
C THR A 68 7.93 9.25 3.88
N SER A 69 6.73 9.69 3.47
CA SER A 69 5.90 8.95 2.53
C SER A 69 6.52 8.86 1.13
N GLU A 70 7.33 9.84 0.75
CA GLU A 70 8.06 9.87 -0.53
C GLU A 70 9.18 8.82 -0.57
N ASP A 71 9.83 8.59 0.57
CA ASP A 71 10.89 7.58 0.73
C ASP A 71 10.36 6.14 0.61
N LEU A 72 9.04 5.91 0.76
CA LEU A 72 8.43 4.59 0.60
C LEU A 72 8.52 4.06 -0.84
N ARG A 73 8.82 4.91 -1.82
CA ARG A 73 8.93 4.58 -3.25
C ARG A 73 7.74 3.73 -3.74
N LEU A 74 6.54 4.27 -3.53
CA LEU A 74 5.26 3.62 -3.75
C LEU A 74 5.00 3.21 -5.20
N GLY A 75 5.64 3.87 -6.18
CA GLY A 75 5.47 3.59 -7.61
C GLY A 75 5.94 2.21 -8.11
N GLY A 76 6.53 1.38 -7.24
CA GLY A 76 6.98 0.01 -7.56
C GLY A 76 6.34 -1.07 -6.69
N TRP A 77 5.23 -0.77 -6.02
CA TRP A 77 4.59 -1.70 -5.10
C TRP A 77 4.06 -2.93 -5.82
N ARG A 78 4.61 -4.09 -5.44
CA ARG A 78 4.09 -5.39 -5.82
C ARG A 78 3.19 -5.85 -4.70
N LEU A 79 1.97 -6.26 -5.03
CA LEU A 79 1.15 -7.03 -4.12
C LEU A 79 1.90 -8.31 -3.78
N CYS A 80 2.11 -8.55 -2.49
CA CYS A 80 2.66 -9.80 -2.02
C CYS A 80 1.59 -10.90 -2.03
N ARG A 81 0.32 -10.50 -1.81
CA ARG A 81 -0.85 -11.37 -1.82
C ARG A 81 -2.04 -10.62 -2.39
N SER A 82 -2.94 -11.36 -3.04
CA SER A 82 -4.20 -10.81 -3.51
C SER A 82 -4.97 -10.16 -2.36
N PRO A 83 -5.64 -9.01 -2.59
CA PRO A 83 -6.61 -8.50 -1.62
C PRO A 83 -7.66 -9.60 -1.40
N ASP A 84 -7.84 -9.98 -0.15
CA ASP A 84 -8.66 -11.11 0.30
C ASP A 84 -8.11 -12.52 -0.03
N ALA A 85 -7.15 -12.96 0.79
CA ALA A 85 -6.84 -14.38 1.00
C ALA A 85 -6.89 -14.73 2.50
N SER A 86 -7.79 -14.09 3.24
CA SER A 86 -7.96 -14.32 4.68
C SER A 86 -9.43 -14.31 5.07
N HIS A 87 -10.21 -15.16 4.40
CA HIS A 87 -11.46 -15.71 4.93
C HIS A 87 -11.78 -17.09 4.33
N ALA A 88 -10.82 -18.02 4.39
CA ALA A 88 -11.05 -19.44 4.11
C ALA A 88 -10.00 -20.31 4.82
N ALA A 89 -10.14 -20.48 6.13
CA ALA A 89 -9.74 -21.65 6.91
C ALA A 89 -10.23 -21.50 8.35
#